data_AF-A0A369T526-F1
#
_entry.id   AF-A0A369T526-F1
#
_cell.length_a   1.000
_cell.length_b   1.000
_cell.length_c   1.000
_cell.angle_alpha   90.00
_cell.angle_beta   90.00
_cell.angle_gamma   90.00
#
_symmetry.space_group_name_H-M   'P 1'
#
loop_
_entity.id
_entity.type
_entity.pdbx_description
1 polymer ?
#
loop_
_entity_poly.entity_id
_entity_poly.type
_entity_poly.pdbx_seq_one_letter_code
_entity_poly.pdbx_strand_id
1 'polypeptide(L)'
;MECHGGIAYITLENEGDACRIYYVTVTEGDDIVEMLELNRILDRGKSVLELNITDERYKVSIVLDRGVIGGLSCGSSGRSQP
;
A
#
# COMPACT_ATOMS: atom_id res chain seq x y z
N MET A 1 -4.59 -5.90 3.43
CA MET A 1 -4.46 -4.77 4.34
C MET A 1 -5.30 -5.04 5.56
N GLU A 2 -4.68 -4.93 6.72
CA GLU A 2 -5.35 -5.06 8.03
C GLU A 2 -5.32 -3.68 8.69
N CYS A 3 -6.37 -3.32 9.42
CA CYS A 3 -6.47 -2.01 10.05
C CYS A 3 -6.78 -2.17 11.54
N HIS A 4 -5.94 -1.60 12.39
CA HIS A 4 -6.08 -1.67 13.85
C HIS A 4 -5.68 -0.34 14.47
N GLY A 5 -6.56 0.23 15.31
CA GLY A 5 -6.26 1.44 16.08
C GLY A 5 -5.93 2.68 15.23
N GLY A 6 -6.51 2.82 14.03
CA GLY A 6 -6.23 3.93 13.11
C GLY A 6 -4.92 3.79 12.32
N ILE A 7 -4.33 2.60 12.32
CA ILE A 7 -3.16 2.25 11.52
C ILE A 7 -3.55 1.14 10.55
N ALA A 8 -3.22 1.33 9.27
CA ALA A 8 -3.32 0.34 8.22
C ALA A 8 -1.96 -0.35 8.02
N TYR A 9 -1.97 -1.67 8.09
CA TYR A 9 -0.84 -2.56 7.86
C TYR A 9 -1.00 -3.21 6.49
N ILE A 10 -0.04 -2.94 5.59
CA ILE A 10 -0.02 -3.50 4.24
C ILE A 10 1.18 -4.43 4.14
N THR A 11 0.92 -5.73 4.06
CA THR A 11 1.92 -6.73 3.73
C THR A 11 2.15 -6.72 2.22
N LEU A 12 3.39 -6.47 1.82
CA LEU A 12 3.88 -6.58 0.46
C LEU A 12 4.78 -7.79 0.35
N GLU A 13 4.57 -8.62 -0.66
CA GLU A 13 5.41 -9.77 -0.97
C GLU A 13 6.02 -9.56 -2.35
N ASN A 14 7.35 -9.46 -2.41
CA ASN A 14 8.10 -9.36 -3.66
C ASN A 14 8.84 -10.68 -3.91
N GLU A 15 8.41 -11.44 -4.91
CA GLU A 15 9.09 -12.68 -5.28
C GLU A 15 10.23 -12.49 -6.30
N GLY A 16 10.32 -11.30 -6.91
CA GLY A 16 11.29 -10.95 -7.95
C GLY A 16 12.46 -10.10 -7.44
N ASP A 17 13.11 -9.37 -8.36
CA ASP A 17 14.17 -8.43 -7.98
C ASP A 17 13.63 -7.26 -7.16
N ALA A 18 14.54 -6.62 -6.42
CA ALA A 18 14.23 -5.42 -5.66
C ALA A 18 13.58 -4.35 -6.56
N CYS A 19 12.52 -3.74 -6.04
CA CYS A 19 11.75 -2.71 -6.74
C CYS A 19 11.57 -1.49 -5.84
N ARG A 20 11.29 -0.32 -6.42
CA ARG A 20 11.14 0.92 -5.65
C ARG A 20 9.68 1.30 -5.49
N ILE A 21 9.28 1.58 -4.26
CA ILE A 21 8.03 2.22 -3.90
C ILE A 21 8.26 3.73 -3.90
N TYR A 22 7.56 4.44 -4.79
CA TYR A 22 7.65 5.90 -4.86
C TYR A 22 6.64 6.56 -3.93
N TYR A 23 5.36 6.24 -4.15
CA TYR A 23 4.25 6.92 -3.51
C TYR A 23 3.25 5.94 -2.94
N VAL A 24 2.57 6.37 -1.90
CA VAL A 24 1.32 5.80 -1.45
C VAL A 24 0.26 6.88 -1.58
N THR A 25 -0.83 6.55 -2.25
CA THR A 25 -1.99 7.43 -2.39
C THR A 25 -3.14 6.88 -1.57
N VAL A 26 -3.76 7.74 -0.78
CA VAL A 26 -4.99 7.46 -0.06
C VAL A 26 -6.12 8.17 -0.78
N THR A 27 -7.20 7.43 -1.07
CA THR A 27 -8.35 7.95 -1.81
C THR A 27 -9.65 7.74 -1.05
N GLU A 28 -10.55 8.71 -1.12
CA GLU A 28 -11.96 8.59 -0.71
C GLU A 28 -12.83 8.69 -1.96
N GLY A 29 -13.53 7.61 -2.34
CA GLY A 29 -14.23 7.58 -3.64
C GLY A 29 -13.24 7.66 -4.80
N ASP A 30 -13.37 8.71 -5.63
CA ASP A 30 -12.52 9.00 -6.78
C ASP A 30 -11.45 10.08 -6.50
N ASP A 31 -11.49 10.69 -5.31
CA ASP A 31 -10.60 11.78 -4.93
C ASP A 31 -9.37 11.29 -4.16
N ILE A 32 -8.19 11.78 -4.53
CA ILE A 32 -6.96 11.58 -3.74
C ILE A 32 -6.98 12.56 -2.58
N VAL A 33 -7.09 12.03 -1.36
CA VAL A 33 -7.11 12.84 -0.13
C VAL A 33 -5.71 13.02 0.45
N GLU A 34 -4.82 12.06 0.22
CA GLU A 34 -3.44 12.11 0.72
C GLU A 34 -2.48 11.41 -0.24
N MET A 35 -1.27 11.94 -0.37
CA MET A 35 -0.18 11.32 -1.12
C MET A 35 1.10 11.41 -0.29
N LEU A 36 1.68 10.26 0.00
CA LEU A 36 2.88 10.10 0.80
C LEU A 36 4.02 9.62 -0.09
N GLU A 37 5.10 10.39 -0.15
CA GLU A 37 6.34 9.93 -0.80
C GLU A 37 7.14 9.07 0.18
N LEU A 38 7.34 7.79 -0.17
CA LEU A 38 8.09 6.84 0.67
C LEU A 38 9.52 6.62 0.18
N ASN A 39 9.74 6.70 -1.14
CA ASN A 39 11.03 6.43 -1.80
C ASN A 39 11.80 5.24 -1.19
N ARG A 40 11.09 4.10 -1.01
CA ARG A 40 11.57 2.93 -0.28
C ARG A 40 11.88 1.80 -1.25
N ILE A 41 12.94 1.03 -0.97
CA ILE A 41 13.23 -0.21 -1.70
C ILE A 41 12.45 -1.36 -1.07
N LEU A 42 11.75 -2.13 -1.91
CA LEU A 42 11.09 -3.38 -1.57
C LEU A 42 11.98 -4.53 -2.07
N ASP A 43 12.82 -5.04 -1.17
CA ASP A 43 13.64 -6.21 -1.44
C ASP A 43 12.79 -7.48 -1.58
N ARG A 44 13.42 -8.54 -2.09
CA ARG A 44 12.79 -9.86 -2.20
C ARG A 44 12.36 -10.37 -0.83
N GLY A 45 11.13 -10.88 -0.74
CA GLY A 45 10.52 -11.38 0.48
C GLY A 45 9.33 -10.54 0.93
N LYS A 46 9.01 -10.63 2.22
CA LYS A 46 7.88 -9.93 2.83
C LYS A 46 8.32 -8.65 3.50
N SER A 47 7.58 -7.58 3.25
CA SER A 47 7.72 -6.30 3.93
C SER A 47 6.36 -5.82 4.43
N VAL A 48 6.36 -5.04 5.51
CA VAL A 48 5.15 -4.43 6.05
C VAL A 48 5.28 -2.92 5.98
N LEU A 49 4.29 -2.28 5.38
CA LEU A 49 4.08 -0.84 5.42
C LEU A 49 3.02 -0.51 6.47
N GLU A 50 3.32 0.47 7.29
CA GLU A 50 2.41 1.00 8.29
C GLU A 50 2.01 2.40 7.86
N LEU A 51 0.70 2.66 7.79
CA LEU A 51 0.14 3.93 7.37
C LEU A 51 -0.88 4.39 8.40
N ASN A 52 -0.86 5.66 8.79
CA ASN A 52 -1.86 6.23 9.69
C ASN A 52 -3.13 6.53 8.90
N ILE A 53 -4.03 5.55 8.84
CA ILE A 53 -5.32 5.66 8.15
C ILE A 53 -6.43 5.41 9.17
N THR A 54 -7.15 6.48 9.48
CA THR A 54 -8.10 6.52 10.59
C THR A 54 -9.52 6.11 10.21
N ASP A 55 -9.82 5.98 8.91
CA ASP A 55 -11.16 5.65 8.40
C ASP A 55 -11.11 4.48 7.41
N GLU A 56 -12.00 3.51 7.59
CA GLU A 56 -12.10 2.30 6.76
C GLU A 56 -12.64 2.57 5.35
N ARG A 57 -13.22 3.75 5.10
CA ARG A 57 -13.70 4.17 3.77
C ARG A 57 -12.56 4.52 2.82
N TYR A 58 -11.38 4.82 3.35
CA TYR A 58 -10.22 5.12 2.52
C TYR A 58 -9.68 3.87 1.83
N LYS A 59 -9.25 4.06 0.59
CA LYS A 59 -8.51 3.05 -0.16
C LYS A 59 -7.06 3.49 -0.30
N VAL A 60 -6.17 2.51 -0.30
CA VAL A 60 -4.74 2.73 -0.50
C VAL A 60 -4.31 2.17 -1.84
N SER A 61 -3.53 2.97 -2.57
CA SER A 61 -2.78 2.49 -3.72
C SER A 61 -1.29 2.78 -3.53
N ILE A 62 -0.46 1.85 -3.99
CA ILE A 62 0.99 1.88 -3.84
C ILE A 62 1.60 1.95 -5.23
N VAL A 63 2.34 3.01 -5.50
CA VAL A 63 2.99 3.27 -6.78
C VAL A 63 4.43 2.77 -6.72
N LEU A 64 4.73 1.82 -7.59
CA LEU A 64 6.01 1.16 -7.73
C LEU A 64 6.65 1.54 -9.08
N ASP A 65 7.95 1.32 -9.24
CA ASP A 65 8.62 1.34 -10.56
C ASP A 65 8.00 0.41 -11.60
N ARG A 66 7.43 -0.72 -11.16
CA ARG A 66 6.85 -1.76 -12.01
C ARG A 66 5.34 -1.65 -12.20
N GLY A 67 4.68 -0.65 -11.61
CA GLY A 67 3.23 -0.47 -11.74
C GLY A 67 2.56 0.04 -10.46
N VAL A 68 1.26 -0.20 -10.32
CA VAL A 68 0.46 0.26 -9.18
C VAL A 68 -0.27 -0.92 -8.55
N ILE A 69 -0.08 -1.11 -7.24
CA ILE A 69 -0.94 -2.00 -6.44
C ILE A 69 -2.06 -1.13 -5.88
N GLY A 70 -3.25 -1.19 -6.48
CA GLY A 70 -4.35 -0.29 -6.18
C GLY A 70 -5.49 -0.89 -5.36
N GLY A 71 -6.29 -0.02 -4.74
CA GLY A 71 -7.61 -0.37 -4.21
C GLY A 71 -7.62 -1.20 -2.93
N LEU A 72 -6.56 -1.13 -2.12
CA LEU A 72 -6.50 -1.83 -0.85
C LEU A 72 -7.44 -1.17 0.15
N SER A 73 -8.40 -1.93 0.68
CA SER A 73 -9.31 -1.51 1.77
C SER A 73 -9.11 -2.35 3.02
N CYS A 74 -9.47 -1.81 4.19
CA CYS A 74 -9.37 -2.57 5.44
C CYS A 74 -10.21 -3.86 5.33
N GLY A 75 -9.60 -5.02 5.58
CA GLY A 75 -10.25 -6.34 5.43
C GLY A 75 -10.07 -7.01 4.06
N SER A 76 -9.40 -6.38 3.10
CA SER A 76 -9.04 -7.01 1.83
C SER A 76 -7.72 -7.77 1.94
N SER A 77 -7.74 -9.09 1.68
CA SER A 77 -6.53 -9.91 1.55
C SER A 77 -5.94 -9.66 0.15
N GLY A 78 -5.15 -8.59 0.01
CA GLY A 78 -4.45 -8.28 -1.23
C GLY A 78 -3.38 -9.33 -1.54
N ARG A 79 -3.72 -10.34 -2.33
CA ARG A 79 -2.75 -11.16 -3.04
C ARG A 79 -2.47 -10.49 -4.39
N SER A 80 -1.40 -9.72 -4.46
CA SER A 80 -0.78 -9.38 -5.74
C SER A 80 0.33 -10.40 -5.98
N GLN A 81 0.07 -11.39 -6.85
CA GLN A 81 1.15 -12.15 -7.48
C GLN A 81 1.76 -11.28 -8.59
N PRO A 82 3.09 -11.26 -8.72
CA PRO A 82 3.78 -10.61 -9.84
C PRO A 82 3.49 -11.28 -11.18
#